data_AF-A0A7K0R6T4-F1
#
_entry.id   AF-A0A7K0R6T4-F1
#
_cell.length_a   1.000
_cell.length_b   1.000
_cell.length_c   1.000
_cell.angle_alpha   90.00
_cell.angle_beta   90.00
_cell.angle_gamma   90.00
#
_symmetry.space_group_name_H-M   'P 1'
#
loop_
_entity.id
_entity.type
_entity.pdbx_description
1 polymer ?
#
loop_
_entity_poly.entity_id
_entity_poly.type
_entity_poly.pdbx_seq_one_letter_code
_entity_poly.pdbx_strand_id
1 'polypeptide(L)'
;MRSAARLLAVVLVVLFAAPAAFAAAERPLDPAVAPVATRSIERSEAEAIARRIPSVRRALAANPDSYLASERRNGRWSVKAWSGGRSSRQTAEVIIDPATGRVLETWTGFQAAWSMARGYPGAFGRSVNAPWIWVTLCVLFVLPFVDPRRPLRLLHLDLLVLVAFSVSLAFFNNANLGLSVPIVAPLLIYVVVRLAAIGLRRTPRPAAGLPLLVPWRWLAAATFFLIGLRLGLNIVDGNVIDVGYSGVIGADRLAHGRELYGAFPTDNEHGDTYGPLLYLAYVPFELIWPWQGRWDDLPAAHAAAAGFDLACIALLFQLGRRLRGPELGTVLAYAWCAWPFTVYATNSGVNDALPAALILAAVLAAARPGARGALAAAAGLTKFAALPVLPLFATHGLEFRGRLRGLALFAAGVMLTCAIAALLAFAHTDPRTVWDRTLGFQIDRDAPFSVWGLYGGGWKIGQGILQAVVVLFACAVPFLPRRRDVVGLAALAGAILAAVQLVTTYWFYTYLLWFFPLALVALLAGPGVGGLTGRAWGAAARAPARSHPPAGPASSG
;
A
#
# COMPACT_ATOMS: atom_id res chain seq x y z
N MET A 1 30.59 -23.11 5.29
CA MET A 1 29.52 -22.90 6.30
C MET A 1 29.71 -21.64 7.15
N ARG A 2 30.89 -21.39 7.75
CA ARG A 2 31.11 -20.21 8.62
C ARG A 2 31.15 -18.85 7.89
N SER A 3 31.59 -18.80 6.63
CA SER A 3 31.79 -17.55 5.89
C SER A 3 30.51 -16.93 5.33
N ALA A 4 29.56 -17.75 4.85
CA ALA A 4 28.27 -17.27 4.34
C ALA A 4 27.31 -16.87 5.48
N ALA A 5 27.34 -17.59 6.60
CA ALA A 5 26.64 -17.20 7.82
C ALA A 5 27.22 -15.90 8.42
N ARG A 6 28.55 -15.72 8.35
CA ARG A 6 29.20 -14.44 8.72
C ARG A 6 28.85 -13.31 7.76
N LEU A 7 28.75 -13.55 6.46
CA LEU A 7 28.36 -12.51 5.50
C LEU A 7 26.90 -12.09 5.69
N LEU A 8 26.00 -13.05 5.92
CA LEU A 8 24.59 -12.76 6.24
C LEU A 8 24.47 -12.08 7.61
N ALA A 9 25.22 -12.51 8.62
CA ALA A 9 25.27 -11.86 9.92
C ALA A 9 25.91 -10.46 9.84
N VAL A 10 26.91 -10.22 9.00
CA VAL A 10 27.53 -8.90 8.78
C VAL A 10 26.59 -7.99 8.00
N VAL A 11 25.87 -8.50 6.98
CA VAL A 11 24.85 -7.71 6.27
C VAL A 11 23.68 -7.39 7.20
N LEU A 12 23.23 -8.33 8.03
CA LEU A 12 22.22 -8.08 9.06
C LEU A 12 22.75 -7.10 10.11
N VAL A 13 23.98 -7.25 10.62
CA VAL A 13 24.58 -6.33 11.58
C VAL A 13 24.81 -4.94 10.97
N VAL A 14 25.18 -4.82 9.70
CA VAL A 14 25.33 -3.51 9.03
C VAL A 14 23.96 -2.89 8.72
N LEU A 15 22.93 -3.68 8.42
CA LEU A 15 21.55 -3.22 8.26
C LEU A 15 20.87 -2.91 9.62
N PHE A 16 21.33 -3.48 10.73
CA PHE A 16 20.74 -3.33 12.07
C PHE A 16 21.56 -2.46 13.03
N ALA A 17 22.84 -2.18 12.75
CA ALA A 17 23.69 -1.31 13.59
C ALA A 17 23.50 0.18 13.27
N ALA A 18 22.81 0.53 12.18
CA ALA A 18 22.49 1.91 11.82
C ALA A 18 20.95 2.07 11.77
N PRO A 19 20.23 2.44 12.87
CA PRO A 19 20.70 3.02 14.12
C PRO A 19 20.12 2.32 15.37
N ALA A 20 20.93 1.53 16.08
CA ALA A 20 20.67 1.18 17.49
C ALA A 20 21.16 2.25 18.47
N ALA A 21 21.74 3.35 17.96
CA ALA A 21 22.24 4.49 18.72
C ALA A 21 21.31 5.73 18.59
N PHE A 22 20.00 5.52 18.58
CA PHE A 22 19.02 6.59 18.84
C PHE A 22 17.84 5.96 19.58
N ALA A 23 18.09 5.50 20.79
CA ALA A 23 17.03 5.49 21.79
C ALA A 23 16.58 6.94 21.92
N ALA A 24 15.37 7.25 21.44
CA ALA A 24 14.69 8.46 21.88
C ALA A 24 14.67 8.37 23.41
N ALA A 25 15.52 9.16 24.05
CA ALA A 25 15.30 9.48 25.44
C ALA A 25 13.87 10.03 25.49
N GLU A 26 12.94 9.28 26.06
CA GLU A 26 11.74 9.86 26.63
C GLU A 26 12.25 10.96 27.54
N ARG A 27 12.15 12.20 27.07
CA ARG A 27 12.31 13.34 27.97
C ARG A 27 11.24 13.14 29.03
N PRO A 28 11.61 13.06 30.32
CA PRO A 28 10.62 13.17 31.37
C PRO A 28 9.79 14.42 31.06
N LEU A 29 8.47 14.28 31.05
CA LEU A 29 7.60 15.44 31.19
C LEU A 29 8.08 16.14 32.46
N ASP A 30 8.71 17.30 32.31
CA ASP A 30 9.07 18.15 33.45
C ASP A 30 7.82 18.26 34.35
N PRO A 31 7.96 18.12 35.67
CA PRO A 31 6.83 18.26 36.58
C PRO A 31 6.18 19.62 36.30
N ALA A 32 4.85 19.60 36.15
CA ALA A 32 4.03 20.76 35.83
C ALA A 32 4.34 21.90 36.81
N VAL A 33 5.17 22.84 36.38
CA VAL A 33 5.25 24.15 37.01
C VAL A 33 3.92 24.83 36.73
N ALA A 34 3.15 25.07 37.79
CA ALA A 34 1.88 25.77 37.70
C ALA A 34 2.06 27.10 36.93
N PRO A 35 1.31 27.38 35.85
CA PRO A 35 1.50 28.61 35.12
C PRO A 35 0.84 29.77 35.87
N VAL A 36 1.67 30.65 36.43
CA VAL A 36 1.29 32.05 36.65
C VAL A 36 1.39 32.76 35.30
N ALA A 37 0.28 32.83 34.56
CA ALA A 37 0.02 33.82 33.50
C ALA A 37 -1.49 33.87 33.20
N THR A 38 -2.11 35.00 33.53
CA THR A 38 -3.57 35.25 33.47
C THR A 38 -4.08 35.72 32.09
N ARG A 39 -3.27 35.67 31.03
CA ARG A 39 -3.66 36.09 29.67
C ARG A 39 -3.13 35.13 28.61
N SER A 40 -4.03 34.50 27.86
CA SER A 40 -3.68 33.77 26.63
C SER A 40 -3.27 34.76 25.55
N ILE A 41 -2.21 34.44 24.80
CA ILE A 41 -1.77 35.27 23.68
C ILE A 41 -2.82 35.32 22.56
N GLU A 42 -2.95 36.51 21.97
CA GLU A 42 -3.89 36.81 20.89
C GLU A 42 -3.35 36.36 19.52
N ARG A 43 -4.21 36.40 18.49
CA ARG A 43 -3.86 36.03 17.12
C ARG A 43 -2.67 36.83 16.58
N SER A 44 -2.73 38.15 16.73
CA SER A 44 -1.72 39.11 16.26
C SER A 44 -0.37 38.87 16.95
N GLU A 45 -0.39 38.55 18.24
CA GLU A 45 0.81 38.21 19.02
C GLU A 45 1.45 36.90 18.52
N ALA A 46 0.64 35.86 18.25
CA ALA A 46 1.11 34.61 17.67
C ALA A 46 1.77 34.82 16.29
N GLU A 47 1.15 35.63 15.43
CA GLU A 47 1.73 35.99 14.13
C GLU A 47 3.02 36.81 14.26
N ALA A 48 3.08 37.75 15.20
CA ALA A 48 4.28 38.53 15.48
C ALA A 48 5.44 37.64 15.97
N ILE A 49 5.15 36.65 16.83
CA ILE A 49 6.14 35.64 17.26
C ILE A 49 6.63 34.85 16.04
N ALA A 50 5.73 34.34 15.20
CA ALA A 50 6.09 33.57 14.02
C ALA A 50 6.98 34.36 13.04
N ARG A 51 6.70 35.65 12.80
CA ARG A 51 7.50 36.51 11.90
C ARG A 51 8.94 36.72 12.38
N ARG A 52 9.21 36.61 13.68
CA ARG A 52 10.55 36.78 14.26
C ARG A 52 11.43 35.55 14.05
N ILE A 53 10.86 34.40 13.71
CA ILE A 53 11.61 33.16 13.54
C ILE A 53 12.45 33.22 12.25
N PRO A 54 13.78 33.00 12.30
CA PRO A 54 14.65 33.16 11.15
C PRO A 54 14.30 32.32 9.92
N SER A 55 13.79 31.09 10.12
CA SER A 55 13.37 30.21 9.03
C SER A 55 12.07 30.70 8.36
N VAL A 56 11.09 31.16 9.14
CA VAL A 56 9.85 31.77 8.64
C VAL A 56 10.16 33.07 7.89
N ARG A 57 11.00 33.93 8.46
CA ARG A 57 11.43 35.17 7.80
C ARG A 57 12.10 34.91 6.46
N ARG A 58 12.94 33.88 6.36
CA ARG A 58 13.54 33.45 5.07
C ARG A 58 12.48 32.97 4.08
N ALA A 59 11.50 32.18 4.54
CA ALA A 59 10.41 31.69 3.70
C ALA A 59 9.53 32.83 3.16
N LEU A 60 9.22 33.83 4.01
CA LEU A 60 8.50 35.04 3.62
C LEU A 60 9.32 35.92 2.66
N ALA A 61 10.62 36.12 2.93
CA ALA A 61 11.48 36.92 2.06
C ALA A 61 11.67 36.30 0.66
N ALA A 62 11.63 34.97 0.56
CA ALA A 62 11.70 34.27 -0.72
C ALA A 62 10.42 34.42 -1.57
N ASN A 63 9.31 34.88 -1.00
CA ASN A 63 8.02 35.05 -1.67
C ASN A 63 7.39 36.39 -1.23
N PRO A 64 7.65 37.50 -1.94
CA PRO A 64 7.22 38.84 -1.53
C PRO A 64 5.72 38.99 -1.24
N ASP A 65 4.88 38.22 -1.95
CA ASP A 65 3.42 38.22 -1.79
C ASP A 65 2.92 37.28 -0.68
N SER A 66 3.82 36.79 0.18
CA SER A 66 3.45 35.86 1.25
C SER A 66 2.60 36.49 2.34
N TYR A 67 1.63 35.72 2.83
CA TYR A 67 0.78 36.10 3.96
C TYR A 67 0.80 35.04 5.06
N LEU A 68 0.41 35.44 6.27
CA LEU A 68 0.19 34.53 7.39
C LEU A 68 -1.30 34.25 7.55
N ALA A 69 -1.62 33.01 7.86
CA ALA A 69 -2.94 32.60 8.31
C ALA A 69 -2.78 31.84 9.62
N SER A 70 -3.64 32.11 10.59
CA SER A 70 -3.53 31.55 11.93
C SER A 70 -4.85 30.96 12.41
N GLU A 71 -4.77 29.76 12.98
CA GLU A 71 -5.91 29.01 13.50
C GLU A 71 -5.60 28.43 14.88
N ARG A 72 -6.65 28.20 15.66
CA ARG A 72 -6.53 27.43 16.89
C ARG A 72 -6.79 25.97 16.58
N ARG A 73 -5.80 25.12 16.86
CA ARG A 73 -5.91 23.67 16.67
C ARG A 73 -5.44 22.96 17.93
N ASN A 74 -6.30 22.11 18.50
CA ASN A 74 -6.03 21.36 19.75
C ASN A 74 -5.52 22.26 20.89
N GLY A 75 -6.16 23.41 21.07
CA GLY A 75 -5.77 24.41 22.06
C GLY A 75 -4.51 25.21 21.70
N ARG A 76 -3.74 24.85 20.68
CA ARG A 76 -2.49 25.55 20.28
C ARG A 76 -2.75 26.53 19.14
N TRP A 77 -1.92 27.56 19.04
CA TRP A 77 -1.87 28.40 17.83
C TRP A 77 -1.08 27.67 16.75
N SER A 78 -1.66 27.48 15.57
CA SER A 78 -0.95 27.14 14.34
C SER A 78 -0.90 28.37 13.45
N VAL A 79 0.30 28.88 13.18
CA VAL A 79 0.54 30.01 12.29
C VAL A 79 1.22 29.50 11.03
N LYS A 80 0.52 29.56 9.90
CA LYS A 80 0.95 29.07 8.60
C LYS A 80 1.34 30.24 7.71
N ALA A 81 2.49 30.13 7.06
CA ALA A 81 2.91 31.04 6.01
C ALA A 81 2.56 30.46 4.64
N TRP A 82 1.94 31.28 3.80
CA TRP A 82 1.49 30.93 2.46
C TRP A 82 2.17 31.82 1.43
N SER A 83 2.50 31.28 0.26
CA SER A 83 2.95 32.09 -0.89
C SER A 83 1.76 32.78 -1.55
N GLY A 84 1.95 33.99 -2.08
CA GLY A 84 0.91 34.66 -2.87
C GLY A 84 0.70 34.03 -4.26
N GLY A 85 -0.38 34.43 -4.93
CA GLY A 85 -0.70 34.02 -6.31
C GLY A 85 -1.77 32.93 -6.43
N ARG A 86 -2.08 32.53 -7.68
CA ARG A 86 -3.15 31.56 -8.02
C ARG A 86 -2.88 30.14 -7.52
N SER A 87 -1.63 29.79 -7.21
CA SER A 87 -1.23 28.50 -6.63
C SER A 87 -0.48 28.74 -5.32
N SER A 88 -1.23 29.17 -4.30
CA SER A 88 -0.71 29.42 -2.96
C SER A 88 -0.19 28.12 -2.34
N ARG A 89 1.04 28.14 -1.83
CA ARG A 89 1.69 26.98 -1.21
C ARG A 89 2.07 27.33 0.22
N GLN A 90 1.85 26.39 1.13
CA GLN A 90 2.30 26.53 2.51
C GLN A 90 3.82 26.39 2.57
N THR A 91 4.51 27.47 2.96
CA THR A 91 5.98 27.55 2.97
C THR A 91 6.57 27.35 4.37
N ALA A 92 5.81 27.69 5.40
CA ALA A 92 6.18 27.48 6.80
C ALA A 92 4.96 27.24 7.69
N GLU A 93 5.18 26.60 8.83
CA GLU A 93 4.20 26.47 9.93
C GLU A 93 4.91 26.59 11.27
N VAL A 94 4.29 27.32 12.20
CA VAL A 94 4.77 27.48 13.57
C VAL A 94 3.65 27.09 14.53
N ILE A 95 3.97 26.20 15.46
CA ILE A 95 3.04 25.82 16.54
C ILE A 95 3.46 26.55 17.81
N ILE A 96 2.54 27.29 18.43
CA ILE A 96 2.81 28.18 19.56
C ILE A 96 1.87 27.84 20.71
N ASP A 97 2.44 27.76 21.91
CA ASP A 97 1.72 27.64 23.16
C ASP A 97 0.94 28.93 23.44
N PRO A 98 -0.38 28.87 23.61
CA PRO A 98 -1.18 30.06 23.81
C PRO A 98 -1.05 30.70 25.19
N ALA A 99 -0.66 29.96 26.22
CA ALA A 99 -0.58 30.48 27.58
C ALA A 99 0.74 31.23 27.79
N THR A 100 1.81 30.77 27.12
CA THR A 100 3.17 31.27 27.34
C THR A 100 3.76 32.03 26.14
N GLY A 101 3.18 31.89 24.95
CA GLY A 101 3.77 32.37 23.70
C GLY A 101 5.02 31.59 23.27
N ARG A 102 5.33 30.48 23.93
CA ARG A 102 6.49 29.64 23.60
C ARG A 102 6.28 28.95 22.26
N VAL A 103 7.27 29.05 21.37
CA VAL A 103 7.30 28.28 20.12
C VAL A 103 7.56 26.82 20.47
N LEU A 104 6.60 25.96 20.13
CA LEU A 104 6.68 24.52 20.35
C LEU A 104 7.34 23.82 19.16
N GLU A 105 6.98 24.23 17.95
CA GLU A 105 7.47 23.61 16.71
C GLU A 105 7.60 24.64 15.60
N THR A 106 8.52 24.39 14.66
CA THR A 106 8.70 25.20 13.45
C THR A 106 9.06 24.29 12.29
N TRP A 107 8.25 24.36 11.23
CA TRP A 107 8.40 23.55 10.03
C TRP A 107 8.50 24.45 8.80
N THR A 108 9.33 24.08 7.84
CA THR A 108 9.51 24.83 6.58
C THR A 108 9.60 23.88 5.39
N GLY A 109 9.40 24.41 4.18
CA GLY A 109 9.46 23.62 2.95
C GLY A 109 8.33 22.58 2.93
N PHE A 110 8.61 21.38 2.41
CA PHE A 110 7.58 20.34 2.28
C PHE A 110 6.98 19.90 3.62
N GLN A 111 7.74 19.94 4.73
CA GLN A 111 7.23 19.56 6.05
C GLN A 111 6.19 20.56 6.59
N ALA A 112 6.17 21.79 6.08
CA ALA A 112 5.11 22.74 6.41
C ALA A 112 3.77 22.24 5.88
N ALA A 113 3.69 21.92 4.58
CA ALA A 113 2.47 21.42 3.93
C ALA A 113 2.13 19.96 4.28
N TRP A 114 3.13 19.13 4.58
CA TRP A 114 2.97 17.70 4.79
C TRP A 114 3.36 17.30 6.21
N SER A 115 2.38 17.30 7.12
CA SER A 115 2.57 16.85 8.51
C SER A 115 3.09 15.41 8.61
N MET A 116 2.72 14.55 7.66
CA MET A 116 3.22 13.18 7.56
C MET A 116 4.75 13.12 7.40
N ALA A 117 5.39 14.15 6.84
CA ALA A 117 6.84 14.22 6.67
C ALA A 117 7.60 14.65 7.94
N ARG A 118 6.90 14.86 9.05
CA ARG A 118 7.47 15.34 10.33
C ARG A 118 7.91 14.22 11.26
N GLY A 119 7.62 12.96 10.92
CA GLY A 119 8.05 11.79 11.70
C GLY A 119 7.40 11.71 13.09
N TYR A 120 6.17 12.20 13.26
CA TYR A 120 5.50 12.13 14.55
C TYR A 120 5.30 10.67 14.99
N PRO A 121 5.69 10.31 16.23
CA PRO A 121 5.49 8.97 16.76
C PRO A 121 4.01 8.55 16.67
N GLY A 122 3.78 7.34 16.17
CA GLY A 122 2.42 6.78 16.06
C GLY A 122 1.53 7.37 14.97
N ALA A 123 2.06 8.21 14.06
CA ALA A 123 1.29 8.76 12.94
C ALA A 123 0.71 7.67 12.01
N PHE A 124 1.39 6.54 11.90
CA PHE A 124 0.97 5.36 11.16
C PHE A 124 1.26 4.12 11.98
N GLY A 125 0.45 3.07 11.88
CA GLY A 125 0.68 1.73 12.42
C GLY A 125 0.84 1.58 13.93
N ARG A 126 1.08 2.68 14.66
CA ARG A 126 1.36 2.78 16.10
C ARG A 126 2.28 1.68 16.62
N SER A 127 1.86 0.82 17.54
CA SER A 127 2.70 -0.22 18.15
C SER A 127 3.43 -1.10 17.13
N VAL A 128 2.86 -1.34 15.95
CA VAL A 128 3.54 -2.14 14.90
C VAL A 128 4.89 -1.53 14.50
N ASN A 129 5.04 -0.20 14.56
CA ASN A 129 6.29 0.50 14.27
C ASN A 129 7.35 0.38 15.38
N ALA A 130 7.02 -0.22 16.53
CA ALA A 130 8.03 -0.50 17.55
C ALA A 130 9.15 -1.37 16.93
N PRO A 131 10.43 -0.98 17.05
CA PRO A 131 11.53 -1.67 16.37
C PRO A 131 11.58 -3.17 16.64
N TRP A 132 11.26 -3.61 17.86
CA TRP A 132 11.28 -5.02 18.21
C TRP A 132 10.15 -5.82 17.54
N ILE A 133 8.94 -5.25 17.39
CA ILE A 133 7.84 -5.89 16.63
C ILE A 133 8.23 -5.94 15.15
N TRP A 134 8.65 -4.81 14.61
CA TRP A 134 8.98 -4.67 13.19
C TRP A 134 10.11 -5.62 12.76
N VAL A 135 11.22 -5.63 13.50
CA VAL A 135 12.37 -6.52 13.23
C VAL A 135 11.97 -7.98 13.39
N THR A 136 11.16 -8.32 14.39
CA THR A 136 10.65 -9.70 14.57
C THR A 136 9.84 -10.14 13.35
N LEU A 137 8.95 -9.29 12.83
CA LEU A 137 8.19 -9.57 11.60
C LEU A 137 9.11 -9.72 10.38
N CYS A 138 10.11 -8.86 10.20
CA CYS A 138 11.11 -9.01 9.15
C CYS A 138 11.85 -10.37 9.22
N VAL A 139 12.25 -10.79 10.43
CA VAL A 139 12.92 -12.08 10.65
C VAL A 139 11.96 -13.23 10.35
N LEU A 140 10.73 -13.20 10.87
CA LEU A 140 9.71 -14.20 10.58
C LEU A 140 9.40 -14.28 9.08
N PHE A 141 9.43 -13.16 8.36
CA PHE A 141 9.18 -13.15 6.92
C PHE A 141 10.32 -13.82 6.12
N VAL A 142 11.58 -13.59 6.46
CA VAL A 142 12.73 -14.10 5.69
C VAL A 142 13.16 -15.49 6.11
N LEU A 143 13.27 -15.73 7.42
CA LEU A 143 13.96 -16.89 7.99
C LEU A 143 13.41 -18.22 7.47
N PRO A 144 12.09 -18.47 7.40
CA PRO A 144 11.55 -19.74 6.93
C PRO A 144 11.96 -20.10 5.50
N PHE A 145 12.33 -19.12 4.67
CA PHE A 145 12.67 -19.33 3.26
C PHE A 145 14.17 -19.42 2.97
N VAL A 146 15.02 -19.30 4.00
CA VAL A 146 16.47 -19.41 3.84
C VAL A 146 16.84 -20.83 3.48
N ASP A 147 17.67 -20.99 2.43
CA ASP A 147 18.23 -22.28 2.04
C ASP A 147 19.75 -22.30 2.34
N PRO A 148 20.19 -22.89 3.48
CA PRO A 148 21.60 -22.91 3.86
C PRO A 148 22.47 -23.69 2.87
N ARG A 149 21.87 -24.60 2.09
CA ARG A 149 22.57 -25.38 1.08
C ARG A 149 22.83 -24.55 -0.19
N ARG A 150 22.05 -23.48 -0.40
CA ARG A 150 22.15 -22.59 -1.57
C ARG A 150 22.03 -21.12 -1.14
N PRO A 151 23.05 -20.56 -0.47
CA PRO A 151 22.95 -19.23 0.15
C PRO A 151 22.75 -18.09 -0.86
N LEU A 152 23.20 -18.26 -2.12
CA LEU A 152 23.11 -17.24 -3.17
C LEU A 152 21.88 -17.40 -4.07
N ARG A 153 20.80 -18.03 -3.58
CA ARG A 153 19.54 -18.09 -4.33
C ARG A 153 19.01 -16.68 -4.54
N LEU A 154 18.59 -16.41 -5.77
CA LEU A 154 17.94 -15.14 -6.12
C LEU A 154 16.70 -14.87 -5.26
N LEU A 155 16.00 -15.92 -4.78
CA LEU A 155 14.89 -15.78 -3.84
C LEU A 155 15.29 -15.08 -2.54
N HIS A 156 16.50 -15.31 -2.02
CA HIS A 156 16.95 -14.62 -0.81
C HIS A 156 17.09 -13.11 -1.08
N LEU A 157 17.65 -12.73 -2.24
CA LEU A 157 17.70 -11.32 -2.65
C LEU A 157 16.28 -10.76 -2.85
N ASP A 158 15.39 -11.52 -3.47
CA ASP A 158 13.99 -11.14 -3.67
C ASP A 158 13.32 -10.78 -2.32
N LEU A 159 13.49 -11.62 -1.30
CA LEU A 159 12.94 -11.40 0.05
C LEU A 159 13.64 -10.26 0.80
N LEU A 160 14.96 -10.13 0.67
CA LEU A 160 15.73 -9.04 1.26
C LEU A 160 15.32 -7.68 0.67
N VAL A 161 15.07 -7.59 -0.64
CA VAL A 161 14.58 -6.37 -1.27
C VAL A 161 13.19 -5.98 -0.73
N LEU A 162 12.29 -6.95 -0.55
CA LEU A 162 10.96 -6.70 0.02
C LEU A 162 11.02 -6.21 1.47
N VAL A 163 12.02 -6.64 2.25
CA VAL A 163 12.28 -6.12 3.60
C VAL A 163 13.07 -4.82 3.59
N ALA A 164 13.90 -4.56 2.57
CA ALA A 164 14.72 -3.35 2.49
C ALA A 164 13.89 -2.05 2.39
N PHE A 165 12.62 -2.12 1.99
CA PHE A 165 11.68 -0.99 2.12
C PHE A 165 11.56 -0.51 3.57
N SER A 166 11.81 -1.36 4.57
CA SER A 166 11.84 -0.97 5.99
C SER A 166 12.95 0.02 6.32
N VAL A 167 14.08 -0.01 5.59
CA VAL A 167 15.15 0.99 5.76
C VAL A 167 14.66 2.37 5.33
N SER A 168 13.95 2.43 4.19
CA SER A 168 13.30 3.67 3.75
C SER A 168 12.27 4.17 4.77
N LEU A 169 11.40 3.27 5.27
CA LEU A 169 10.40 3.62 6.30
C LEU A 169 11.04 4.13 7.59
N ALA A 170 12.17 3.55 8.01
CA ALA A 170 12.90 4.03 9.19
C ALA A 170 13.36 5.49 9.02
N PHE A 171 13.89 5.86 7.85
CA PHE A 171 14.24 7.26 7.57
C PHE A 171 13.01 8.16 7.50
N PHE A 172 11.89 7.68 6.92
CA PHE A 172 10.63 8.42 6.91
C PHE A 172 10.11 8.72 8.31
N ASN A 173 10.11 7.72 9.19
CA ASN A 173 9.68 7.86 10.59
C ASN A 173 10.58 8.83 11.39
N ASN A 174 11.82 9.05 10.95
CA ASN A 174 12.75 10.02 11.53
C ASN A 174 12.76 11.36 10.77
N ALA A 175 11.70 11.69 10.04
CA ALA A 175 11.55 12.94 9.29
C ALA A 175 12.64 13.20 8.24
N ASN A 176 13.33 12.16 7.76
CA ASN A 176 14.42 12.25 6.80
C ASN A 176 13.97 11.77 5.41
N LEU A 177 13.20 12.60 4.71
CA LEU A 177 12.77 12.31 3.34
C LEU A 177 13.94 12.22 2.34
N GLY A 178 15.02 12.97 2.59
CA GLY A 178 16.21 13.00 1.73
C GLY A 178 16.87 11.64 1.56
N LEU A 179 16.80 10.76 2.56
CA LEU A 179 17.27 9.37 2.45
C LEU A 179 16.12 8.39 2.21
N SER A 180 14.96 8.60 2.84
CA SER A 180 13.79 7.73 2.68
C SER A 180 13.40 7.54 1.21
N VAL A 181 13.20 8.63 0.49
CA VAL A 181 12.60 8.63 -0.85
C VAL A 181 13.54 8.03 -1.91
N PRO A 182 14.84 8.39 -1.97
CA PRO A 182 15.74 7.81 -2.97
C PRO A 182 15.97 6.31 -2.81
N ILE A 183 15.79 5.74 -1.62
CA ILE A 183 15.90 4.28 -1.39
C ILE A 183 14.75 3.52 -2.08
N VAL A 184 13.55 4.10 -2.16
CA VAL A 184 12.36 3.42 -2.72
C VAL A 184 12.52 3.09 -4.21
N ALA A 185 13.06 4.03 -4.99
CA ALA A 185 13.17 3.91 -6.45
C ALA A 185 13.96 2.67 -6.92
N PRO A 186 15.21 2.41 -6.48
CA PRO A 186 15.95 1.22 -6.88
C PRO A 186 15.29 -0.08 -6.42
N LEU A 187 14.61 -0.10 -5.27
CA LEU A 187 13.88 -1.28 -4.79
C LEU A 187 12.66 -1.57 -5.68
N LEU A 188 11.89 -0.56 -6.06
CA LEU A 188 10.78 -0.71 -7.01
C LEU A 188 11.29 -1.14 -8.39
N ILE A 189 12.38 -0.55 -8.90
CA ILE A 189 13.01 -0.96 -10.16
C ILE A 189 13.37 -2.44 -10.11
N TYR A 190 13.99 -2.90 -9.02
CA TYR A 190 14.30 -4.32 -8.84
C TYR A 190 13.04 -5.19 -8.93
N VAL A 191 11.98 -4.84 -8.20
CA VAL A 191 10.71 -5.58 -8.21
C VAL A 191 10.13 -5.63 -9.62
N VAL A 192 10.06 -4.51 -10.33
CA VAL A 192 9.55 -4.42 -11.71
C VAL A 192 10.33 -5.34 -12.63
N VAL A 193 11.66 -5.19 -12.67
CA VAL A 193 12.55 -5.99 -13.52
C VAL A 193 12.43 -7.46 -13.18
N ARG A 194 12.42 -7.79 -11.89
CA ARG A 194 12.39 -9.17 -11.42
C ARG A 194 11.09 -9.88 -11.79
N LEU A 195 9.96 -9.24 -11.56
CA LEU A 195 8.64 -9.78 -11.88
C LEU A 195 8.41 -9.85 -13.39
N ALA A 196 8.83 -8.84 -14.16
CA ALA A 196 8.83 -8.89 -15.62
C ALA A 196 9.68 -10.06 -16.13
N ALA A 197 10.88 -10.25 -15.58
CA ALA A 197 11.76 -11.35 -15.93
C ALA A 197 11.20 -12.74 -15.57
N ILE A 198 10.31 -12.85 -14.58
CA ILE A 198 9.59 -14.11 -14.31
C ILE A 198 8.48 -14.31 -15.34
N GLY A 199 7.68 -13.27 -15.58
CA GLY A 199 6.51 -13.32 -16.46
C GLY A 199 6.84 -13.51 -17.94
N LEU A 200 7.96 -12.94 -18.42
CA LEU A 200 8.38 -13.01 -19.82
C LEU A 200 9.15 -14.30 -20.19
N ARG A 201 9.51 -15.16 -19.22
CA ARG A 201 10.20 -16.42 -19.50
C ARG A 201 9.29 -17.46 -20.14
N ARG A 202 9.63 -17.97 -21.33
CA ARG A 202 8.81 -18.98 -22.04
C ARG A 202 8.88 -20.37 -21.41
N THR A 203 10.05 -20.80 -20.95
CA THR A 203 10.28 -22.14 -20.43
C THR A 203 10.09 -22.18 -18.92
N PRO A 204 9.14 -23.00 -18.40
CA PRO A 204 9.08 -23.30 -16.99
C PRO A 204 10.41 -23.96 -16.55
N ARG A 205 11.01 -23.51 -15.45
CA ARG A 205 12.08 -24.30 -14.81
C ARG A 205 11.50 -25.62 -14.30
N PRO A 206 12.32 -26.65 -14.06
CA PRO A 206 11.88 -27.84 -13.35
C PRO A 206 11.27 -27.48 -11.99
N ALA A 207 10.31 -28.30 -11.55
CA ALA A 207 9.68 -28.20 -10.25
C ALA A 207 10.75 -28.26 -9.16
N ALA A 208 11.03 -27.13 -8.50
CA ALA A 208 11.79 -27.12 -7.27
C ALA A 208 10.83 -27.19 -6.08
N GLY A 209 11.21 -27.96 -5.06
CA GLY A 209 10.57 -27.90 -3.75
C GLY A 209 10.62 -26.47 -3.19
N LEU A 210 9.62 -26.11 -2.37
CA LEU A 210 9.66 -24.87 -1.61
C LEU A 210 10.87 -24.95 -0.66
N PRO A 211 11.81 -23.98 -0.68
CA PRO A 211 12.87 -23.95 0.31
C PRO A 211 12.30 -23.51 1.64
N LEU A 212 11.90 -24.47 2.46
CA LEU A 212 11.44 -24.20 3.82
C LEU A 212 12.45 -24.72 4.82
N LEU A 213 12.92 -23.86 5.73
CA LEU A 213 13.73 -24.26 6.89
C LEU A 213 12.92 -25.09 7.88
N VAL A 214 11.61 -24.82 7.96
CA VAL A 214 10.69 -25.44 8.92
C VAL A 214 9.54 -26.10 8.17
N PRO A 215 8.90 -27.15 8.73
CA PRO A 215 7.74 -27.75 8.10
C PRO A 215 6.60 -26.74 7.94
N TRP A 216 5.90 -26.76 6.80
CA TRP A 216 4.81 -25.80 6.53
C TRP A 216 3.68 -25.81 7.56
N ARG A 217 3.49 -26.91 8.30
CA ARG A 217 2.52 -27.00 9.41
C ARG A 217 2.84 -26.04 10.56
N TRP A 218 4.11 -25.78 10.84
CA TRP A 218 4.53 -24.77 11.81
C TRP A 218 4.18 -23.37 11.32
N LEU A 219 4.32 -23.13 10.01
CA LEU A 219 3.88 -21.88 9.39
C LEU A 219 2.35 -21.72 9.45
N ALA A 220 1.58 -22.81 9.43
CA ALA A 220 0.14 -22.75 9.64
C ALA A 220 -0.21 -22.23 11.05
N ALA A 221 0.40 -22.81 12.09
CA ALA A 221 0.22 -22.35 13.47
C ALA A 221 0.65 -20.89 13.64
N ALA A 222 1.81 -20.51 13.08
CA ALA A 222 2.29 -19.13 13.09
C ALA A 222 1.35 -18.18 12.32
N THR A 223 0.72 -18.63 11.24
CA THR A 223 -0.26 -17.83 10.49
C THR A 223 -1.47 -17.51 11.36
N PHE A 224 -2.05 -18.48 12.06
CA PHE A 224 -3.17 -18.23 12.98
C PHE A 224 -2.79 -17.28 14.11
N PHE A 225 -1.60 -17.45 14.70
CA PHE A 225 -1.09 -16.52 15.70
C PHE A 225 -0.93 -15.11 15.15
N LEU A 226 -0.33 -14.94 13.96
CA LEU A 226 -0.11 -13.63 13.33
C LEU A 226 -1.43 -12.96 12.89
N ILE A 227 -2.47 -13.73 12.60
CA ILE A 227 -3.84 -13.21 12.39
C ILE A 227 -4.41 -12.70 13.71
N GLY A 228 -4.30 -13.45 14.81
CA GLY A 228 -4.73 -12.97 16.11
C GLY A 228 -4.00 -11.70 16.54
N LEU A 229 -2.66 -11.69 16.42
CA LEU A 229 -1.81 -10.57 16.77
C LEU A 229 -2.16 -9.30 16.00
N ARG A 230 -2.30 -9.36 14.67
CA ARG A 230 -2.61 -8.17 13.85
C ARG A 230 -3.98 -7.59 14.17
N LEU A 231 -4.98 -8.44 14.45
CA LEU A 231 -6.34 -8.01 14.76
C LEU A 231 -6.37 -7.40 16.15
N GLY A 232 -5.69 -8.02 17.13
CA GLY A 232 -5.53 -7.46 18.47
C GLY A 232 -4.84 -6.10 18.46
N LEU A 233 -3.72 -5.97 17.73
CA LEU A 233 -3.04 -4.68 17.57
C LEU A 233 -3.94 -3.64 16.92
N ASN A 234 -4.69 -4.01 15.88
CA ASN A 234 -5.57 -3.07 15.17
C ASN A 234 -6.70 -2.54 16.06
N ILE A 235 -7.26 -3.38 16.91
CA ILE A 235 -8.36 -3.01 17.82
C ILE A 235 -7.84 -2.20 19.02
N VAL A 236 -6.71 -2.59 19.60
CA VAL A 236 -6.22 -2.03 20.86
C VAL A 236 -5.40 -0.75 20.66
N ASP A 237 -4.54 -0.74 19.65
CA ASP A 237 -3.59 0.35 19.42
C ASP A 237 -3.48 0.73 17.94
N GLY A 238 -4.41 0.34 17.08
CA GLY A 238 -4.44 0.84 15.72
C GLY A 238 -4.76 2.34 15.67
N ASN A 239 -4.39 3.00 14.58
CA ASN A 239 -4.91 4.32 14.25
C ASN A 239 -5.59 4.31 12.89
N VAL A 240 -6.49 5.25 12.67
CA VAL A 240 -7.10 5.47 11.36
C VAL A 240 -6.61 6.80 10.82
N ILE A 241 -5.97 6.78 9.66
CA ILE A 241 -5.57 8.00 8.96
C ILE A 241 -6.69 8.49 8.02
N ASP A 242 -6.50 9.66 7.42
CA ASP A 242 -7.39 10.29 6.45
C ASP A 242 -8.01 9.31 5.45
N VAL A 243 -7.22 8.41 4.87
CA VAL A 243 -7.65 7.38 3.91
C VAL A 243 -8.79 6.49 4.44
N GLY A 244 -8.75 6.12 5.72
CA GLY A 244 -9.78 5.30 6.35
C GLY A 244 -11.05 6.10 6.62
N TYR A 245 -10.91 7.35 7.09
CA TYR A 245 -12.03 8.28 7.21
C TYR A 245 -12.71 8.50 5.86
N SER A 246 -11.94 8.66 4.78
CA SER A 246 -12.50 8.85 3.44
C SER A 246 -13.40 7.69 3.02
N GLY A 247 -12.98 6.46 3.34
CA GLY A 247 -13.78 5.25 3.09
C GLY A 247 -15.12 5.25 3.84
N VAL A 248 -15.09 5.58 5.13
CA VAL A 248 -16.29 5.59 5.98
C VAL A 248 -17.21 6.77 5.64
N ILE A 249 -16.67 7.97 5.45
CA ILE A 249 -17.47 9.17 5.06
C ILE A 249 -18.15 8.93 3.71
N GLY A 250 -17.44 8.36 2.73
CA GLY A 250 -18.06 8.02 1.46
C GLY A 250 -19.13 6.93 1.57
N ALA A 251 -18.95 5.96 2.48
CA ALA A 251 -19.96 4.95 2.77
C ALA A 251 -21.22 5.54 3.43
N ASP A 252 -21.06 6.43 4.42
CA ASP A 252 -22.16 7.18 5.05
C ASP A 252 -22.95 7.96 4.00
N ARG A 253 -22.24 8.65 3.09
CA ARG A 253 -22.86 9.40 1.99
C ARG A 253 -23.65 8.50 1.07
N LEU A 254 -23.11 7.34 0.68
CA LEU A 254 -23.82 6.36 -0.13
C LEU A 254 -25.05 5.80 0.57
N ALA A 255 -24.93 5.42 1.85
CA ALA A 255 -26.02 4.85 2.64
C ALA A 255 -27.20 5.83 2.79
N HIS A 256 -26.91 7.14 2.82
CA HIS A 256 -27.90 8.21 2.94
C HIS A 256 -28.33 8.85 1.61
N GLY A 257 -27.87 8.33 0.45
CA GLY A 257 -28.24 8.88 -0.86
C GLY A 257 -27.76 10.32 -1.10
N ARG A 258 -26.57 10.66 -0.59
CA ARG A 258 -25.94 11.99 -0.73
C ARG A 258 -24.87 11.99 -1.82
N GLU A 259 -24.40 13.18 -2.21
CA GLU A 259 -23.32 13.31 -3.20
C GLU A 259 -22.03 12.64 -2.72
N LEU A 260 -21.41 11.84 -3.60
CA LEU A 260 -20.13 11.21 -3.35
C LEU A 260 -18.93 12.15 -3.59
N TYR A 261 -19.07 13.13 -4.47
CA TYR A 261 -17.97 14.00 -4.89
C TYR A 261 -18.36 15.47 -4.73
N GLY A 262 -17.41 16.31 -4.32
CA GLY A 262 -17.58 17.75 -4.14
C GLY A 262 -18.17 18.18 -2.80
N ALA A 263 -18.47 17.24 -1.91
CA ALA A 263 -19.22 17.52 -0.67
C ALA A 263 -18.52 17.02 0.61
N PHE A 264 -17.29 16.52 0.54
CA PHE A 264 -16.59 16.04 1.74
C PHE A 264 -16.33 17.17 2.77
N PRO A 265 -16.26 16.87 4.08
CA PRO A 265 -15.95 17.85 5.12
C PRO A 265 -14.62 18.56 4.88
N THR A 266 -14.47 19.80 5.38
CA THR A 266 -13.26 20.62 5.16
C THR A 266 -11.98 20.01 5.75
N ASP A 267 -12.11 19.21 6.80
CA ASP A 267 -10.99 18.50 7.42
C ASP A 267 -10.62 17.18 6.68
N ASN A 268 -11.42 16.76 5.69
CA ASN A 268 -11.12 15.69 4.73
C ASN A 268 -11.53 16.06 3.30
N GLU A 269 -11.22 17.29 2.86
CA GLU A 269 -11.77 17.89 1.63
C GLU A 269 -11.52 17.06 0.35
N HIS A 270 -10.43 16.31 0.32
CA HIS A 270 -10.03 15.45 -0.80
C HIS A 270 -10.29 13.96 -0.55
N GLY A 271 -11.13 13.63 0.43
CA GLY A 271 -11.53 12.25 0.71
C GLY A 271 -12.35 11.61 -0.41
N ASP A 272 -12.85 12.41 -1.36
CA ASP A 272 -13.58 11.98 -2.53
C ASP A 272 -12.70 11.63 -3.75
N THR A 273 -11.38 11.47 -3.58
CA THR A 273 -10.47 11.24 -4.71
C THR A 273 -10.45 9.79 -5.25
N TYR A 274 -11.14 8.88 -4.57
CA TYR A 274 -11.16 7.45 -4.92
C TYR A 274 -12.30 7.09 -5.86
N GLY A 275 -12.21 5.90 -6.47
CA GLY A 275 -13.32 5.38 -7.26
C GLY A 275 -14.49 4.92 -6.37
N PRO A 276 -15.72 4.94 -6.90
CA PRO A 276 -16.94 4.80 -6.09
C PRO A 276 -17.10 3.42 -5.44
N LEU A 277 -16.45 2.39 -5.99
CA LEU A 277 -16.51 1.04 -5.41
C LEU A 277 -15.69 0.93 -4.12
N LEU A 278 -14.79 1.88 -3.85
CA LEU A 278 -14.12 1.96 -2.56
C LEU A 278 -15.15 2.23 -1.46
N TYR A 279 -15.95 3.28 -1.64
CA TYR A 279 -16.96 3.68 -0.66
C TYR A 279 -18.03 2.59 -0.49
N LEU A 280 -18.46 1.96 -1.58
CA LEU A 280 -19.39 0.83 -1.53
C LEU A 280 -18.85 -0.32 -0.66
N ALA A 281 -17.55 -0.62 -0.72
CA ALA A 281 -16.94 -1.69 0.07
C ALA A 281 -16.91 -1.39 1.58
N TYR A 282 -17.05 -0.12 1.97
CA TYR A 282 -17.12 0.30 3.37
C TYR A 282 -18.55 0.27 3.95
N VAL A 283 -19.60 0.29 3.10
CA VAL A 283 -21.01 0.34 3.53
C VAL A 283 -21.37 -0.71 4.58
N PRO A 284 -21.02 -2.00 4.45
CA PRO A 284 -21.38 -2.99 5.46
C PRO A 284 -20.80 -2.69 6.86
N PHE A 285 -19.63 -2.05 6.93
CA PHE A 285 -18.97 -1.73 8.19
C PHE A 285 -19.53 -0.44 8.79
N GLU A 286 -19.81 0.55 7.95
CA GLU A 286 -20.43 1.82 8.34
C GLU A 286 -21.86 1.58 8.90
N LEU A 287 -22.65 0.70 8.28
CA LEU A 287 -23.98 0.36 8.78
C LEU A 287 -23.97 -0.31 10.18
N ILE A 288 -22.89 -0.99 10.55
CA ILE A 288 -22.73 -1.60 11.89
C ILE A 288 -22.17 -0.58 12.88
N TRP A 289 -21.22 0.25 12.45
CA TRP A 289 -20.60 1.31 13.25
C TRP A 289 -20.64 2.66 12.51
N PRO A 290 -21.77 3.39 12.60
CA PRO A 290 -21.99 4.60 11.82
C PRO A 290 -20.99 5.71 12.14
N TRP A 291 -20.72 6.55 11.14
CA TRP A 291 -19.88 7.72 11.33
C TRP A 291 -20.61 8.80 12.13
N GLN A 292 -19.93 9.41 13.11
CA GLN A 292 -20.52 10.38 14.03
C GLN A 292 -20.34 11.84 13.58
N GLY A 293 -19.81 12.09 12.38
CA GLY A 293 -19.61 13.45 11.86
C GLY A 293 -18.40 14.19 12.43
N ARG A 294 -17.53 13.50 13.18
CA ARG A 294 -16.31 14.07 13.80
C ARG A 294 -15.10 13.19 13.56
N TRP A 295 -13.91 13.72 13.85
CA TRP A 295 -12.65 12.98 13.85
C TRP A 295 -12.43 12.35 15.23
N ASP A 296 -13.00 11.16 15.43
CA ASP A 296 -12.96 10.35 16.65
C ASP A 296 -12.60 8.88 16.36
N ASP A 297 -12.76 7.99 17.33
CA ASP A 297 -12.59 6.55 17.10
C ASP A 297 -13.50 6.09 15.95
N LEU A 298 -12.92 5.37 14.98
CA LEU A 298 -13.62 4.98 13.76
C LEU A 298 -13.66 3.45 13.58
N PRO A 299 -14.46 2.72 14.40
CA PRO A 299 -14.51 1.25 14.37
C PRO A 299 -14.80 0.66 12.99
N ALA A 300 -15.65 1.32 12.18
CA ALA A 300 -15.94 0.90 10.81
C ALA A 300 -14.67 0.82 9.95
N ALA A 301 -13.73 1.76 10.09
CA ALA A 301 -12.48 1.73 9.34
C ALA A 301 -11.52 0.64 9.83
N HIS A 302 -11.43 0.41 11.14
CA HIS A 302 -10.67 -0.72 11.69
C HIS A 302 -11.22 -2.05 11.16
N ALA A 303 -12.54 -2.24 11.25
CA ALA A 303 -13.21 -3.44 10.77
C ALA A 303 -13.05 -3.65 9.26
N ALA A 304 -13.16 -2.58 8.46
CA ALA A 304 -12.95 -2.63 7.02
C ALA A 304 -11.50 -3.01 6.67
N ALA A 305 -10.51 -2.33 7.27
CA ALA A 305 -9.10 -2.61 7.04
C ALA A 305 -8.73 -4.06 7.42
N ALA A 306 -9.25 -4.56 8.54
CA ALA A 306 -9.12 -5.95 8.96
C ALA A 306 -9.80 -6.92 7.97
N GLY A 307 -11.02 -6.62 7.53
CA GLY A 307 -11.76 -7.42 6.56
C GLY A 307 -11.03 -7.56 5.23
N PHE A 308 -10.46 -6.47 4.71
CA PHE A 308 -9.70 -6.50 3.46
C PHE A 308 -8.36 -7.25 3.60
N ASP A 309 -7.70 -7.14 4.76
CA ASP A 309 -6.49 -7.93 5.07
C ASP A 309 -6.79 -9.43 5.12
N LEU A 310 -7.85 -9.82 5.84
CA LEU A 310 -8.32 -11.21 5.92
C LEU A 310 -8.73 -11.74 4.55
N ALA A 311 -9.33 -10.92 3.69
CA ALA A 311 -9.63 -11.28 2.31
C ALA A 311 -8.36 -11.60 1.51
N CYS A 312 -7.29 -10.80 1.64
CA CYS A 312 -6.01 -11.08 1.01
C CYS A 312 -5.43 -12.42 1.48
N ILE A 313 -5.45 -12.70 2.79
CA ILE A 313 -4.98 -13.95 3.39
C ILE A 313 -5.75 -15.15 2.82
N ALA A 314 -7.08 -15.08 2.83
CA ALA A 314 -7.94 -16.15 2.33
C ALA A 314 -7.72 -16.40 0.83
N LEU A 315 -7.64 -15.33 0.02
CA LEU A 315 -7.43 -15.44 -1.41
C LEU A 315 -6.04 -16.01 -1.76
N LEU A 316 -4.98 -15.60 -1.06
CA LEU A 316 -3.65 -16.16 -1.20
C LEU A 316 -3.62 -17.64 -0.83
N PHE A 317 -4.26 -18.03 0.27
CA PHE A 317 -4.40 -19.43 0.65
C PHE A 317 -5.09 -20.25 -0.44
N GLN A 318 -6.24 -19.76 -0.95
CA GLN A 318 -6.98 -20.46 -2.00
C GLN A 318 -6.20 -20.55 -3.32
N LEU A 319 -5.49 -19.48 -3.69
CA LEU A 319 -4.68 -19.43 -4.89
C LEU A 319 -3.51 -20.43 -4.80
N GLY A 320 -2.77 -20.41 -3.69
CA GLY A 320 -1.69 -21.38 -3.44
C GLY A 320 -2.19 -22.81 -3.39
N ARG A 321 -3.33 -23.04 -2.73
CA ARG A 321 -3.99 -24.36 -2.67
C ARG A 321 -4.32 -24.92 -4.05
N ARG A 322 -4.81 -24.08 -4.97
CA ARG A 322 -5.09 -24.49 -6.36
C ARG A 322 -3.84 -24.69 -7.20
N LEU A 323 -2.76 -23.96 -6.90
CA LEU A 323 -1.50 -24.06 -7.64
C LEU A 323 -0.70 -25.31 -7.24
N ARG A 324 -0.50 -25.56 -5.94
CA ARG A 324 0.38 -26.63 -5.43
C ARG A 324 -0.10 -27.27 -4.12
N GLY A 325 -1.40 -27.20 -3.82
CA GLY A 325 -1.97 -27.81 -2.62
C GLY A 325 -1.80 -26.98 -1.34
N PRO A 326 -2.25 -27.52 -0.19
CA PRO A 326 -2.38 -26.76 1.06
C PRO A 326 -1.06 -26.18 1.56
N GLU A 327 0.07 -26.84 1.28
CA GLU A 327 1.41 -26.36 1.64
C GLU A 327 1.68 -24.96 1.05
N LEU A 328 1.53 -24.77 -0.26
CA LEU A 328 1.74 -23.46 -0.88
C LEU A 328 0.68 -22.45 -0.42
N GLY A 329 -0.57 -22.89 -0.23
CA GLY A 329 -1.63 -22.05 0.32
C GLY A 329 -1.23 -21.45 1.68
N THR A 330 -0.79 -22.31 2.61
CA THR A 330 -0.31 -21.88 3.92
C THR A 330 0.91 -20.98 3.82
N VAL A 331 1.88 -21.32 2.95
CA VAL A 331 3.09 -20.52 2.77
C VAL A 331 2.79 -19.11 2.25
N LEU A 332 1.87 -18.95 1.29
CA LEU A 332 1.48 -17.63 0.79
C LEU A 332 0.72 -16.81 1.84
N ALA A 333 -0.19 -17.44 2.57
CA ALA A 333 -0.91 -16.80 3.67
C ALA A 333 0.04 -16.37 4.80
N TYR A 334 0.97 -17.24 5.18
CA TYR A 334 2.02 -16.96 6.16
C TYR A 334 2.90 -15.79 5.71
N ALA A 335 3.39 -15.81 4.47
CA ALA A 335 4.28 -14.76 3.96
C ALA A 335 3.57 -13.39 3.91
N TRP A 336 2.28 -13.37 3.58
CA TRP A 336 1.47 -12.15 3.74
C TRP A 336 1.41 -11.70 5.18
N CYS A 337 1.17 -12.63 6.11
CA CYS A 337 1.04 -12.30 7.51
C CYS A 337 2.35 -11.82 8.15
N ALA A 338 3.47 -12.44 7.79
CA ALA A 338 4.77 -12.15 8.39
C ALA A 338 5.38 -10.85 7.86
N TRP A 339 5.03 -10.42 6.64
CA TRP A 339 5.61 -9.21 6.07
C TRP A 339 5.05 -7.94 6.75
N PRO A 340 5.90 -7.10 7.36
CA PRO A 340 5.45 -6.06 8.30
C PRO A 340 4.57 -4.98 7.67
N PHE A 341 4.73 -4.72 6.38
CA PHE A 341 3.93 -3.69 5.69
C PHE A 341 2.45 -4.04 5.58
N THR A 342 2.06 -5.33 5.60
CA THR A 342 0.63 -5.71 5.56
C THR A 342 -0.07 -5.28 6.84
N VAL A 343 0.52 -5.63 7.99
CA VAL A 343 -0.01 -5.26 9.31
C VAL A 343 0.16 -3.76 9.59
N TYR A 344 1.19 -3.10 9.07
CA TYR A 344 1.32 -1.63 9.09
C TYR A 344 0.12 -0.94 8.42
N ALA A 345 -0.29 -1.42 7.25
CA ALA A 345 -1.44 -0.88 6.52
C ALA A 345 -2.74 -1.12 7.30
N THR A 346 -2.97 -2.35 7.78
CA THR A 346 -4.15 -2.67 8.61
C THR A 346 -4.21 -1.79 9.86
N ASN A 347 -3.09 -1.64 10.58
CA ASN A 347 -3.01 -0.80 11.80
C ASN A 347 -3.01 0.70 11.54
N SER A 348 -2.92 1.14 10.28
CA SER A 348 -3.13 2.53 9.89
C SER A 348 -4.57 2.80 9.41
N GLY A 349 -5.45 1.80 9.46
CA GLY A 349 -6.86 1.93 9.09
C GLY A 349 -7.08 2.24 7.61
N VAL A 350 -6.10 1.95 6.75
CA VAL A 350 -6.17 2.26 5.31
C VAL A 350 -6.86 1.15 4.51
N ASN A 351 -7.28 1.50 3.30
CA ASN A 351 -7.96 0.61 2.36
C ASN A 351 -7.07 -0.05 1.30
N ASP A 352 -5.75 0.03 1.40
CA ASP A 352 -4.84 -0.47 0.35
C ASP A 352 -4.86 -1.99 0.15
N ALA A 353 -5.37 -2.75 1.13
CA ALA A 353 -5.61 -4.18 0.99
C ALA A 353 -6.80 -4.51 0.06
N LEU A 354 -7.76 -3.60 -0.12
CA LEU A 354 -8.94 -3.84 -0.98
C LEU A 354 -8.59 -4.03 -2.46
N PRO A 355 -7.85 -3.11 -3.13
CA PRO A 355 -7.46 -3.33 -4.52
C PRO A 355 -6.58 -4.59 -4.68
N ALA A 356 -5.74 -4.89 -3.69
CA ALA A 356 -4.94 -6.11 -3.67
C ALA A 356 -5.82 -7.37 -3.65
N ALA A 357 -6.84 -7.41 -2.77
CA ALA A 357 -7.81 -8.50 -2.70
C ALA A 357 -8.59 -8.65 -4.01
N LEU A 358 -9.05 -7.56 -4.62
CA LEU A 358 -9.79 -7.61 -5.89
C LEU A 358 -8.91 -8.13 -7.05
N ILE A 359 -7.65 -7.73 -7.11
CA ILE A 359 -6.71 -8.27 -8.11
C ILE A 359 -6.42 -9.76 -7.84
N LEU A 360 -6.21 -10.17 -6.60
CA LEU A 360 -6.06 -11.59 -6.25
C LEU A 360 -7.29 -12.41 -6.63
N ALA A 361 -8.50 -11.88 -6.40
CA ALA A 361 -9.74 -12.50 -6.82
C ALA A 361 -9.83 -12.60 -8.35
N ALA A 362 -9.41 -11.57 -9.09
CA ALA A 362 -9.32 -11.60 -10.55
C ALA A 362 -8.34 -12.68 -11.05
N VAL A 363 -7.20 -12.86 -10.38
CA VAL A 363 -6.23 -13.94 -10.67
C VAL A 363 -6.84 -15.31 -10.35
N LEU A 364 -7.53 -15.46 -9.21
CA LEU A 364 -8.23 -16.71 -8.85
C LEU A 364 -9.31 -17.06 -9.89
N ALA A 365 -9.98 -16.05 -10.43
CA ALA A 365 -10.96 -16.13 -11.50
C ALA A 365 -10.35 -16.20 -12.91
N ALA A 366 -9.04 -16.46 -13.06
CA ALA A 366 -8.32 -16.44 -14.34
C ALA A 366 -9.00 -17.23 -15.48
N ALA A 367 -9.70 -18.33 -15.18
CA ALA A 367 -10.41 -19.14 -16.18
C ALA A 367 -11.84 -18.65 -16.54
N ARG A 368 -12.36 -17.61 -15.87
CA ARG A 368 -13.71 -17.07 -16.08
C ARG A 368 -13.60 -15.63 -16.61
N PRO A 369 -13.58 -15.41 -17.94
CA PRO A 369 -13.26 -14.10 -18.51
C PRO A 369 -14.12 -12.95 -17.98
N GLY A 370 -15.44 -13.14 -17.84
CA GLY A 370 -16.33 -12.10 -17.31
C GLY A 370 -16.06 -11.75 -15.85
N ALA A 371 -15.96 -12.74 -14.95
CA ALA A 371 -15.63 -12.50 -13.55
C ALA A 371 -14.24 -11.86 -13.39
N ARG A 372 -13.27 -12.31 -14.19
CA ARG A 372 -11.92 -11.74 -14.26
C ARG A 372 -11.94 -10.27 -14.68
N GLY A 373 -12.72 -9.92 -15.71
CA GLY A 373 -12.89 -8.55 -16.17
C GLY A 373 -13.55 -7.66 -15.12
N ALA A 374 -14.65 -8.13 -14.53
CA ALA A 374 -15.37 -7.42 -13.48
C ALA A 374 -14.49 -7.13 -12.26
N LEU A 375 -13.76 -8.14 -11.76
CA LEU A 375 -12.89 -7.98 -10.58
C LEU A 375 -11.67 -7.09 -10.84
N ALA A 376 -11.05 -7.19 -12.03
CA ALA A 376 -9.93 -6.33 -12.39
C ALA A 376 -10.38 -4.87 -12.59
N ALA A 377 -11.55 -4.64 -13.20
CA ALA A 377 -12.15 -3.32 -13.30
C ALA A 377 -12.52 -2.77 -11.91
N ALA A 378 -13.07 -3.62 -11.04
CA ALA A 378 -13.44 -3.24 -9.69
C ALA A 378 -12.22 -2.76 -8.90
N ALA A 379 -11.08 -3.45 -9.00
CA ALA A 379 -9.84 -3.00 -8.38
C ALA A 379 -9.45 -1.57 -8.86
N GLY A 380 -9.49 -1.34 -10.17
CA GLY A 380 -9.24 -0.02 -10.75
C GLY A 380 -10.26 1.06 -10.34
N LEU A 381 -11.51 0.68 -10.13
CA LEU A 381 -12.59 1.57 -9.69
C LEU A 381 -12.72 1.68 -8.16
N THR A 382 -11.77 1.10 -7.42
CA THR A 382 -11.47 1.50 -6.03
C THR A 382 -10.29 2.48 -6.02
N LYS A 383 -9.19 2.12 -6.73
CA LYS A 383 -8.02 2.98 -6.95
C LYS A 383 -7.53 2.85 -8.40
N PHE A 384 -7.58 3.95 -9.15
CA PHE A 384 -7.35 3.98 -10.60
C PHE A 384 -5.98 3.43 -11.03
N ALA A 385 -4.99 3.48 -10.15
CA ALA A 385 -3.66 2.92 -10.38
C ALA A 385 -3.65 1.40 -10.68
N ALA A 386 -4.74 0.67 -10.40
CA ALA A 386 -4.88 -0.73 -10.77
C ALA A 386 -5.41 -0.97 -12.20
N LEU A 387 -6.00 0.02 -12.87
CA LEU A 387 -6.53 -0.10 -14.24
C LEU A 387 -5.50 -0.58 -15.29
N PRO A 388 -4.21 -0.22 -15.22
CA PRO A 388 -3.22 -0.65 -16.22
C PRO A 388 -3.03 -2.17 -16.36
N VAL A 389 -3.54 -2.97 -15.43
CA VAL A 389 -3.51 -4.44 -15.56
C VAL A 389 -4.54 -4.98 -16.56
N LEU A 390 -5.58 -4.22 -16.90
CA LEU A 390 -6.71 -4.69 -17.73
C LEU A 390 -6.28 -5.32 -19.07
N PRO A 391 -5.36 -4.74 -19.87
CA PRO A 391 -4.93 -5.35 -21.13
C PRO A 391 -4.28 -6.74 -20.93
N LEU A 392 -3.49 -6.90 -19.88
CA LEU A 392 -2.84 -8.17 -19.53
C LEU A 392 -3.90 -9.23 -19.15
N PHE A 393 -4.88 -8.86 -18.34
CA PHE A 393 -5.97 -9.73 -17.93
C PHE A 393 -6.91 -10.07 -19.10
N ALA A 394 -7.18 -9.13 -20.02
CA ALA A 394 -8.00 -9.37 -21.20
C ALA A 394 -7.45 -10.50 -22.06
N THR A 395 -6.13 -10.51 -22.27
CA THR A 395 -5.45 -11.48 -23.15
C THR A 395 -5.11 -12.82 -22.50
N HIS A 396 -5.30 -12.96 -21.18
CA HIS A 396 -4.95 -14.20 -20.47
C HIS A 396 -5.86 -15.37 -20.87
N GLY A 397 -5.25 -16.53 -21.13
CA GLY A 397 -5.98 -17.77 -21.44
C GLY A 397 -6.77 -17.75 -22.75
N LEU A 398 -6.55 -16.77 -23.63
CA LEU A 398 -7.20 -16.71 -24.93
C LEU A 398 -6.56 -17.72 -25.90
N GLU A 399 -7.25 -18.82 -26.15
CA GLU A 399 -6.90 -19.78 -27.19
C GLU A 399 -7.34 -19.29 -28.58
N PHE A 400 -6.76 -19.85 -29.65
CA PHE A 400 -7.10 -19.47 -31.02
C PHE A 400 -8.60 -19.68 -31.33
N ARG A 401 -9.15 -20.83 -30.89
CA ARG A 401 -10.59 -21.10 -30.95
C ARG A 401 -11.28 -20.48 -29.74
N GLY A 402 -12.23 -19.57 -29.95
CA GLY A 402 -13.01 -18.92 -28.89
C GLY A 402 -12.43 -17.62 -28.33
N ARG A 403 -11.35 -17.08 -28.92
CA ARG A 403 -10.73 -15.80 -28.53
C ARG A 403 -11.75 -14.66 -28.44
N LEU A 404 -12.57 -14.49 -29.48
CA LEU A 404 -13.56 -13.42 -29.55
C LEU A 404 -14.60 -13.52 -28.43
N ARG A 405 -15.11 -14.73 -28.18
CA ARG A 405 -16.05 -14.97 -27.07
C ARG A 405 -15.42 -14.68 -25.71
N GLY A 406 -14.17 -15.12 -25.50
CA GLY A 406 -13.44 -14.85 -24.26
C GLY A 406 -13.24 -13.35 -24.02
N LEU A 407 -12.85 -12.61 -25.07
CA LEU A 407 -12.69 -11.16 -25.01
C LEU A 407 -14.03 -10.44 -24.80
N ALA A 408 -15.09 -10.85 -25.49
CA ALA A 408 -16.43 -10.28 -25.33
C ALA A 408 -16.97 -10.49 -23.91
N LEU A 409 -16.79 -11.68 -23.33
CA LEU A 409 -17.18 -11.94 -21.94
C LEU A 409 -16.36 -11.10 -20.96
N PHE A 410 -15.04 -10.96 -21.19
CA PHE A 410 -14.20 -10.09 -20.38
C PHE A 410 -14.67 -8.64 -20.45
N ALA A 411 -14.90 -8.12 -21.65
CA ALA A 411 -15.40 -6.78 -21.88
C ALA A 411 -16.76 -6.57 -21.23
N ALA A 412 -17.68 -7.52 -21.33
CA ALA A 412 -18.99 -7.46 -20.65
C ALA A 412 -18.84 -7.36 -19.12
N GLY A 413 -17.90 -8.11 -18.53
CA GLY A 413 -17.57 -7.99 -17.11
C GLY A 413 -17.05 -6.61 -16.72
N VAL A 414 -16.11 -6.06 -17.50
CA VAL A 414 -15.59 -4.69 -17.30
C VAL A 414 -16.72 -3.66 -17.42
N MET A 415 -17.52 -3.74 -18.49
CA MET A 415 -18.61 -2.80 -18.76
C MET A 415 -19.67 -2.82 -17.68
N LEU A 416 -20.03 -3.99 -17.16
CA LEU A 416 -20.97 -4.12 -16.04
C LEU A 416 -20.44 -3.40 -14.79
N THR A 417 -19.17 -3.61 -14.44
CA THR A 417 -18.56 -2.95 -13.29
C THR A 417 -18.44 -1.44 -13.50
N CYS A 418 -18.07 -0.98 -14.69
CA CYS A 418 -18.07 0.45 -15.04
C CYS A 418 -19.48 1.05 -14.96
N ALA A 419 -20.52 0.33 -15.40
CA ALA A 419 -21.90 0.79 -15.30
C ALA A 419 -22.34 0.94 -13.84
N ILE A 420 -22.04 -0.03 -12.98
CA ILE A 420 -22.33 0.07 -11.53
C ILE A 420 -21.58 1.25 -10.92
N ALA A 421 -20.29 1.41 -11.22
CA ALA A 421 -19.51 2.54 -10.72
C ALA A 421 -20.05 3.89 -11.22
N ALA A 422 -20.45 3.97 -12.49
CA ALA A 422 -21.05 5.17 -13.07
C ALA A 422 -22.39 5.52 -12.40
N LEU A 423 -23.24 4.53 -12.15
CA LEU A 423 -24.50 4.73 -11.42
C LEU A 423 -24.24 5.32 -10.03
N LEU A 424 -23.26 4.79 -9.29
CA LEU A 424 -22.90 5.32 -7.97
C LEU A 424 -22.31 6.73 -8.06
N ALA A 425 -21.42 6.97 -9.03
CA ALA A 425 -20.70 8.24 -9.14
C ALA A 425 -21.57 9.40 -9.63
N PHE A 426 -22.52 9.12 -10.54
CA PHE A 426 -23.32 10.15 -11.20
C PHE A 426 -24.76 10.26 -10.66
N ALA A 427 -25.13 9.46 -9.65
CA ALA A 427 -26.47 9.51 -9.06
C ALA A 427 -26.86 10.92 -8.57
N HIS A 428 -25.89 11.65 -8.01
CA HIS A 428 -26.11 12.96 -7.38
C HIS A 428 -25.06 14.00 -7.77
N THR A 429 -24.27 13.75 -8.82
CA THR A 429 -23.14 14.62 -9.18
C THR A 429 -22.86 14.58 -10.67
N ASP A 430 -22.39 15.69 -11.23
CA ASP A 430 -22.05 15.80 -12.64
C ASP A 430 -20.66 15.20 -12.97
N PRO A 431 -20.42 14.76 -14.23
CA PRO A 431 -19.15 14.16 -14.61
C PRO A 431 -17.91 15.04 -14.44
N ARG A 432 -18.05 16.37 -14.52
CA ARG A 432 -16.92 17.29 -14.38
C ARG A 432 -16.46 17.34 -12.92
N THR A 433 -17.40 17.41 -11.98
CA THR A 433 -17.06 17.34 -10.54
C THR A 433 -16.36 16.02 -10.19
N VAL A 434 -16.83 14.88 -10.74
CA VAL A 434 -16.15 13.59 -10.55
C VAL A 434 -14.73 13.62 -11.10
N TRP A 435 -14.53 14.15 -12.32
CA TRP A 435 -13.20 14.30 -12.92
C TRP A 435 -12.28 15.18 -12.07
N ASP A 436 -12.74 16.39 -11.71
CA ASP A 436 -11.97 17.39 -10.97
C ASP A 436 -11.53 16.86 -9.60
N ARG A 437 -12.41 16.13 -8.88
CA ARG A 437 -12.13 15.57 -7.56
C ARG A 437 -11.26 14.29 -7.59
N THR A 438 -11.30 13.53 -8.68
CA THR A 438 -10.56 12.27 -8.80
C THR A 438 -9.28 12.42 -9.62
N LEU A 439 -9.33 12.13 -10.91
CA LEU A 439 -8.17 12.09 -11.81
C LEU A 439 -7.55 13.48 -12.00
N GLY A 440 -8.37 14.53 -12.13
CA GLY A 440 -7.91 15.91 -12.24
C GLY A 440 -7.04 16.31 -11.05
N PHE A 441 -7.57 16.14 -9.84
CA PHE A 441 -6.81 16.36 -8.61
C PHE A 441 -5.51 15.54 -8.55
N GLN A 442 -5.54 14.24 -8.89
CA GLN A 442 -4.35 13.38 -8.79
C GLN A 442 -3.24 13.75 -9.80
N ILE A 443 -3.58 14.30 -10.97
CA ILE A 443 -2.59 14.74 -11.97
C ILE A 443 -1.79 15.93 -11.45
N ASP A 444 -2.46 16.88 -10.80
CA ASP A 444 -1.85 18.12 -10.31
C ASP A 444 -1.37 18.03 -8.84
N ARG A 445 -1.57 16.87 -8.20
CA ARG A 445 -1.21 16.65 -6.79
C ARG A 445 0.30 16.66 -6.58
N ASP A 446 0.79 17.71 -5.94
CA ASP A 446 2.16 17.80 -5.43
C ASP A 446 2.31 16.96 -4.15
N ALA A 447 3.39 16.19 -3.99
CA ALA A 447 3.74 15.54 -2.72
C ALA A 447 5.21 15.13 -2.67
N PRO A 448 5.89 15.20 -1.52
CA PRO A 448 7.34 14.99 -1.41
C PRO A 448 7.74 13.52 -1.28
N PHE A 449 6.83 12.56 -1.48
CA PHE A 449 7.03 11.15 -1.12
C PHE A 449 7.54 10.26 -2.27
N SER A 450 7.84 10.86 -3.42
CA SER A 450 8.52 10.23 -4.56
C SER A 450 9.72 11.07 -4.97
N VAL A 451 10.66 10.47 -5.71
CA VAL A 451 11.83 11.21 -6.24
C VAL A 451 11.40 12.39 -7.12
N TRP A 452 10.26 12.25 -7.80
CA TRP A 452 9.69 13.27 -8.67
C TRP A 452 9.22 14.48 -7.88
N GLY A 453 8.49 14.25 -6.78
CA GLY A 453 7.97 15.33 -5.96
C GLY A 453 8.97 15.90 -4.95
N LEU A 454 9.91 15.10 -4.45
CA LEU A 454 10.94 15.56 -3.51
C LEU A 454 11.96 16.49 -4.18
N TYR A 455 12.49 16.09 -5.35
CA TYR A 455 13.49 16.88 -6.05
C TYR A 455 12.86 17.95 -6.96
N GLY A 456 11.65 17.68 -7.48
CA GLY A 456 10.90 18.64 -8.28
C GLY A 456 11.64 19.15 -9.53
N GLY A 457 11.14 20.26 -10.09
CA GLY A 457 11.81 21.00 -11.16
C GLY A 457 12.01 20.19 -12.46
N GLY A 458 13.25 20.16 -12.97
CA GLY A 458 13.65 19.57 -14.26
C GLY A 458 13.45 18.06 -14.37
N TRP A 459 13.13 17.36 -13.27
CA TRP A 459 12.84 15.92 -13.27
C TRP A 459 11.46 15.58 -13.85
N LYS A 460 10.58 16.57 -14.06
CA LYS A 460 9.25 16.37 -14.67
C LYS A 460 9.32 15.72 -16.06
N ILE A 461 10.29 16.11 -16.88
CA ILE A 461 10.48 15.52 -18.21
C ILE A 461 10.87 14.04 -18.07
N GLY A 462 11.80 13.73 -17.16
CA GLY A 462 12.19 12.35 -16.85
C GLY A 462 11.02 11.50 -16.35
N GLN A 463 10.19 12.06 -15.47
CA GLN A 463 8.97 11.40 -14.99
C GLN A 463 8.02 11.10 -16.15
N GLY A 464 7.75 12.08 -17.02
CA GLY A 464 6.86 11.92 -18.18
C GLY A 464 7.36 10.86 -19.16
N ILE A 465 8.66 10.82 -19.44
CA ILE A 465 9.27 9.77 -20.26
C ILE A 465 9.06 8.40 -19.61
N LEU A 466 9.31 8.27 -18.30
CA LEU A 466 9.15 7.00 -17.62
C LEU A 466 7.67 6.58 -17.53
N GLN A 467 6.75 7.52 -17.35
CA GLN A 467 5.30 7.27 -17.43
C GLN A 467 4.92 6.70 -18.81
N ALA A 468 5.42 7.30 -19.89
CA ALA A 468 5.19 6.79 -21.24
C ALA A 468 5.76 5.36 -21.42
N VAL A 469 6.95 5.08 -20.87
CA VAL A 469 7.53 3.72 -20.86
C VAL A 469 6.66 2.74 -20.08
N VAL A 470 6.11 3.12 -18.93
CA VAL A 470 5.23 2.27 -18.13
C VAL A 470 3.91 1.99 -18.86
N VAL A 471 3.31 3.00 -19.49
CA VAL A 471 2.11 2.85 -20.33
C VAL A 471 2.40 1.91 -21.49
N LEU A 472 3.50 2.14 -22.22
CA LEU A 472 3.92 1.28 -23.33
C LEU A 472 4.14 -0.15 -22.85
N PHE A 473 4.80 -0.35 -21.70
CA PHE A 473 5.01 -1.67 -21.11
C PHE A 473 3.67 -2.37 -20.80
N ALA A 474 2.74 -1.69 -20.12
CA ALA A 474 1.42 -2.24 -19.79
C ALA A 474 0.59 -2.59 -21.03
N CYS A 475 0.70 -1.80 -22.11
CA CYS A 475 0.02 -2.03 -23.37
C CYS A 475 0.70 -3.10 -24.25
N ALA A 476 2.03 -3.20 -24.23
CA ALA A 476 2.79 -4.12 -25.09
C ALA A 476 2.89 -5.53 -24.51
N VAL A 477 3.06 -5.65 -23.17
CA VAL A 477 3.24 -6.95 -22.51
C VAL A 477 2.16 -8.00 -22.78
N PRO A 478 0.87 -7.67 -23.02
CA PRO A 478 -0.15 -8.65 -23.41
C PRO A 478 0.20 -9.42 -24.68
N PHE A 479 0.91 -8.78 -25.61
CA PHE A 479 1.26 -9.29 -26.94
C PHE A 479 2.66 -9.90 -27.01
N LEU A 480 3.50 -9.63 -26.01
CA LEU A 480 4.83 -10.21 -25.94
C LEU A 480 4.78 -11.72 -25.67
N PRO A 481 5.72 -12.50 -26.22
CA PRO A 481 5.88 -13.90 -25.87
C PRO A 481 6.22 -14.06 -24.38
N ARG A 482 5.31 -14.70 -23.63
CA ARG A 482 5.31 -14.71 -22.16
C ARG A 482 4.75 -16.00 -21.59
N ARG A 483 4.90 -16.20 -20.28
CA ARG A 483 4.18 -17.24 -19.53
C ARG A 483 2.67 -17.02 -19.64
N ARG A 484 1.94 -18.11 -19.92
CA ARG A 484 0.48 -18.11 -20.05
C ARG A 484 -0.24 -18.74 -18.86
N ASP A 485 0.49 -19.13 -17.82
CA ASP A 485 -0.05 -19.66 -16.59
C ASP A 485 -0.37 -18.55 -15.58
N VAL A 486 -1.02 -18.93 -14.47
CA VAL A 486 -1.40 -18.03 -13.39
C VAL A 486 -0.18 -17.35 -12.74
N VAL A 487 0.95 -18.06 -12.64
CA VAL A 487 2.21 -17.50 -12.14
C VAL A 487 2.70 -16.36 -13.05
N GLY A 488 2.64 -16.56 -14.37
CA GLY A 488 2.95 -15.53 -15.36
C GLY A 488 2.02 -14.32 -15.29
N LEU A 489 0.70 -14.56 -15.11
CA LEU A 489 -0.29 -13.50 -14.93
C LEU A 489 0.02 -12.67 -13.68
N ALA A 490 0.25 -13.32 -12.53
CA ALA A 490 0.58 -12.66 -11.28
C ALA A 490 1.90 -11.87 -11.40
N ALA A 491 2.94 -12.46 -11.97
CA ALA A 491 4.23 -11.79 -12.15
C ALA A 491 4.10 -10.50 -12.99
N LEU A 492 3.47 -10.57 -14.16
CA LEU A 492 3.34 -9.39 -15.02
C LEU A 492 2.37 -8.34 -14.46
N ALA A 493 1.29 -8.76 -13.79
CA ALA A 493 0.39 -7.84 -13.11
C ALA A 493 1.11 -7.11 -11.96
N GLY A 494 1.90 -7.84 -11.16
CA GLY A 494 2.73 -7.24 -10.11
C GLY A 494 3.80 -6.30 -10.67
N ALA A 495 4.41 -6.63 -11.81
CA ALA A 495 5.35 -5.76 -12.49
C ALA A 495 4.70 -4.45 -12.95
N ILE A 496 3.50 -4.51 -13.53
CA ILE A 496 2.73 -3.33 -13.95
C ILE A 496 2.40 -2.45 -12.73
N LEU A 497 1.89 -3.03 -11.64
CA LEU A 497 1.50 -2.28 -10.45
C LEU A 497 2.71 -1.63 -9.75
N ALA A 498 3.84 -2.33 -9.67
CA ALA A 498 5.09 -1.76 -9.16
C ALA A 498 5.64 -0.65 -10.07
N ALA A 499 5.46 -0.77 -11.39
CA ALA A 499 5.91 0.23 -12.36
C ALA A 499 5.06 1.50 -12.28
N VAL A 500 3.74 1.38 -12.09
CA VAL A 500 2.85 2.53 -11.82
C VAL A 500 3.28 3.27 -10.55
N GLN A 501 3.65 2.53 -9.50
CA GLN A 501 4.18 3.12 -8.26
C GLN A 501 5.51 3.86 -8.44
N LEU A 502 6.35 3.43 -9.38
CA LEU A 502 7.63 4.09 -9.67
C LEU A 502 7.45 5.47 -10.31
N VAL A 503 6.33 5.70 -11.01
CA VAL A 503 6.09 6.91 -11.81
C VAL A 503 5.06 7.89 -11.23
N THR A 504 4.46 7.56 -10.08
CA THR A 504 3.51 8.44 -9.39
C THR A 504 4.23 9.50 -8.56
N THR A 505 3.68 10.72 -8.54
CA THR A 505 4.16 11.82 -7.69
C THR A 505 3.79 11.56 -6.23
N TYR A 506 2.53 11.22 -5.97
CA TYR A 506 2.06 10.81 -4.66
C TYR A 506 2.28 9.30 -4.48
N TRP A 507 3.21 8.93 -3.61
CA TRP A 507 3.52 7.53 -3.29
C TRP A 507 3.57 7.34 -1.77
N PHE A 508 3.14 6.18 -1.28
CA PHE A 508 3.28 5.83 0.14
C PHE A 508 3.48 4.33 0.35
N TYR A 509 4.03 3.94 1.50
CA TYR A 509 4.39 2.53 1.80
C TYR A 509 3.23 1.55 1.73
N THR A 510 2.00 2.00 2.00
CA THR A 510 0.82 1.13 1.91
C THR A 510 0.53 0.68 0.48
N TYR A 511 1.05 1.37 -0.54
CA TYR A 511 0.87 0.97 -1.94
C TYR A 511 1.64 -0.30 -2.27
N LEU A 512 2.66 -0.67 -1.48
CA LEU A 512 3.41 -1.90 -1.71
C LEU A 512 2.49 -3.14 -1.66
N LEU A 513 1.36 -3.08 -0.94
CA LEU A 513 0.33 -4.13 -0.89
C LEU A 513 -0.27 -4.45 -2.26
N TRP A 514 -0.23 -3.54 -3.23
CA TRP A 514 -0.85 -3.75 -4.54
C TRP A 514 -0.09 -4.79 -5.38
N PHE A 515 1.24 -4.77 -5.35
CA PHE A 515 2.05 -5.75 -6.10
C PHE A 515 2.54 -6.92 -5.24
N PHE A 516 2.74 -6.71 -3.93
CA PHE A 516 3.35 -7.70 -3.04
C PHE A 516 2.69 -9.09 -3.07
N PRO A 517 1.35 -9.25 -3.01
CA PRO A 517 0.76 -10.58 -2.99
C PRO A 517 0.94 -11.31 -4.33
N LEU A 518 1.00 -10.55 -5.43
CA LEU A 518 1.33 -11.09 -6.75
C LEU A 518 2.81 -11.49 -6.85
N ALA A 519 3.69 -10.72 -6.22
CA ALA A 519 5.10 -11.07 -6.09
C ALA A 519 5.27 -12.37 -5.30
N LEU A 520 4.55 -12.56 -4.17
CA LEU A 520 4.58 -13.82 -3.42
C LEU A 520 4.19 -15.02 -4.29
N VAL A 521 3.10 -14.90 -5.06
CA VAL A 521 2.68 -15.94 -6.01
C VAL A 521 3.76 -16.19 -7.05
N ALA A 522 4.33 -15.15 -7.66
CA ALA A 522 5.36 -15.26 -8.70
C ALA A 522 6.65 -15.91 -8.19
N LEU A 523 7.07 -15.57 -6.97
CA LEU A 523 8.34 -15.98 -6.38
C LEU A 523 8.27 -17.38 -5.75
N LEU A 524 7.17 -17.70 -5.06
CA LEU A 524 7.05 -18.90 -4.24
C LEU A 524 6.29 -20.03 -4.94
N ALA A 525 5.35 -19.75 -5.85
CA ALA A 525 4.63 -20.82 -6.51
C ALA A 525 5.57 -21.70 -7.36
N GLY A 526 6.61 -21.11 -7.98
CA GLY A 526 7.57 -21.83 -8.80
C GLY A 526 6.94 -22.61 -9.98
N PRO A 527 7.72 -22.99 -11.00
CA PRO A 527 7.22 -23.84 -12.08
C PRO A 527 7.23 -25.30 -11.65
N GLY A 528 6.22 -25.73 -10.87
CA GLY A 528 6.06 -27.12 -10.46
C GLY A 528 4.69 -27.65 -10.88
N VAL A 529 4.71 -28.70 -11.73
CA VAL A 529 3.60 -29.22 -12.54
C VAL A 529 3.29 -28.29 -13.71
N GLY A 530 3.15 -28.83 -14.93
CA GLY A 530 2.79 -28.06 -16.12
C GLY A 530 1.69 -27.06 -15.78
N GLY A 531 2.06 -25.78 -15.70
CA GLY A 531 1.25 -24.74 -15.08
C GLY A 531 -0.14 -24.81 -15.68
N LEU A 532 -1.14 -25.05 -14.83
CA LEU A 532 -2.51 -25.27 -15.26
C LEU A 532 -2.89 -24.11 -16.19
N THR A 533 -2.94 -24.39 -17.50
CA THR A 533 -3.44 -23.44 -18.50
C THR A 533 -4.87 -23.06 -18.12
N GLY A 534 -5.44 -21.96 -18.65
CA GLY A 534 -6.79 -21.52 -18.26
C GLY A 534 -7.84 -22.66 -18.24
N ARG A 535 -7.73 -23.66 -19.13
CA ARG A 535 -8.54 -24.89 -19.11
C ARG A 535 -8.24 -25.82 -17.93
N ALA A 536 -6.97 -26.16 -17.70
CA ALA A 536 -6.58 -27.03 -16.59
C ALA A 536 -6.84 -26.36 -15.22
N TRP A 537 -6.75 -25.02 -15.15
CA TRP A 537 -7.13 -24.23 -13.98
C TRP A 537 -8.63 -24.29 -13.74
N GLY A 538 -9.43 -24.15 -14.80
CA GLY A 538 -10.88 -24.32 -14.77
C GLY A 538 -11.31 -25.73 -14.39
N ALA A 539 -10.55 -26.76 -14.80
CA ALA A 539 -10.79 -28.16 -14.45
C ALA A 539 -10.44 -28.46 -12.98
N ALA A 540 -9.33 -27.93 -12.47
CA ALA A 540 -8.95 -28.05 -11.05
C ALA A 540 -10.01 -27.42 -10.12
N ALA A 541 -10.71 -26.37 -10.57
CA ALA A 541 -11.82 -25.78 -9.82
C ALA A 541 -13.09 -26.67 -9.76
N ARG A 542 -13.20 -27.69 -10.62
CA ARG A 542 -14.34 -28.62 -10.70
C ARG A 542 -14.03 -30.00 -10.12
N ALA A 543 -12.76 -30.30 -9.85
CA ALA A 543 -12.37 -31.59 -9.29
C ALA A 543 -12.72 -31.65 -7.78
N PRO A 544 -13.40 -32.71 -7.30
CA PRO A 544 -13.58 -32.93 -5.87
C PRO A 544 -12.20 -33.06 -5.20
N ALA A 545 -12.09 -32.53 -3.98
CA ALA A 545 -10.83 -32.55 -3.22
C ALA A 545 -10.39 -34.00 -2.98
N ARG A 546 -9.46 -34.50 -3.80
CA ARG A 546 -8.85 -35.81 -3.57
C ARG A 546 -7.88 -35.67 -2.40
N SER A 547 -8.28 -36.15 -1.23
CA SER A 547 -7.32 -36.62 -0.24
C SER A 547 -6.55 -37.77 -0.87
N HIS A 548 -5.25 -37.61 -1.09
CA HIS A 548 -4.41 -38.77 -1.34
C HIS A 548 -4.28 -39.52 0.00
N PRO A 549 -4.75 -40.77 0.12
CA PRO A 549 -4.35 -41.60 1.24
C PRO A 549 -2.83 -41.83 1.17
N PRO A 550 -2.14 -41.94 2.31
CA PRO A 550 -0.74 -42.30 2.32
C PRO A 550 -0.57 -43.64 1.57
N ALA A 551 0.43 -43.71 0.70
CA ALA A 551 0.79 -44.94 0.02
C ALA A 551 1.02 -46.03 1.08
N GLY A 552 0.16 -47.05 1.08
CA GLY A 552 0.36 -48.23 1.90
C GLY A 552 1.68 -48.90 1.53
N PRO A 553 2.35 -49.56 2.48
CA PRO A 553 3.58 -50.29 2.18
C PRO A 553 3.28 -51.35 1.12
N ALA A 554 4.10 -51.38 0.08
CA ALA A 554 4.04 -52.43 -0.93
C ALA A 554 4.23 -53.79 -0.24
N SER A 555 3.22 -54.65 -0.31
CA SER A 555 3.34 -56.04 0.09
C SER A 555 4.25 -56.76 -0.89
N SER A 556 5.38 -57.26 -0.40
CA SER A 556 6.09 -58.36 -1.04
C SER A 556 5.32 -59.65 -0.76
N GLY A 557 4.73 -60.24 -1.80
CA GLY A 557 4.03 -61.52 -1.78
C GLY A 557 3.70 -61.93 -3.20
#